data_AF-A0A397HKW3-F1
#
_entry.id   AF-A0A397HKW3-F1
#
_cell.length_a   1.000
_cell.length_b   1.000
_cell.length_c   1.000
_cell.angle_alpha   90.00
_cell.angle_beta   90.00
_cell.angle_gamma   90.00
#
_symmetry.space_group_name_H-M   'P 1'
#
loop_
_entity.id
_entity.type
_entity.pdbx_description
1 polymer ?
#
loop_
_entity_poly.entity_id
_entity_poly.type
_entity_poly.pdbx_seq_one_letter_code
_entity_poly.pdbx_strand_id
1 'polypeptide(L)'
;MLHFEKVARSNAWEEAKKIRKYATYLEDDAEEWYDEINAADMADWAAWRVGFVKKYCNTRWRNKWLCELENNRQQPGETIDAYYARFKRLVKRVEINVNQHKQLFIKGLLSHIALLITMQAPATLATALEKA
;
A
#
# COMPACT_ATOMS: atom_id res chain seq x y z
N MET A 1 -7.85 7.72 0.54
CA MET A 1 -7.31 7.76 -0.84
C MET A 1 -7.88 6.72 -1.81
N LEU A 2 -7.61 5.40 -1.68
CA LEU A 2 -8.02 4.39 -2.68
C LEU A 2 -9.53 4.34 -2.97
N HIS A 3 -10.36 4.53 -1.94
CA HIS A 3 -11.81 4.60 -2.10
C HIS A 3 -12.24 5.83 -2.91
N PHE A 4 -11.68 7.00 -2.59
CA PHE A 4 -11.94 8.24 -3.31
C PHE A 4 -11.54 8.15 -4.78
N GLU A 5 -10.39 7.56 -5.11
CA GLU A 5 -9.96 7.38 -6.50
C GLU A 5 -10.91 6.49 -7.30
N LYS A 6 -11.50 5.47 -6.66
CA LYS A 6 -12.53 4.62 -7.28
C LYS A 6 -13.79 5.43 -7.59
N VAL A 7 -14.23 6.27 -6.66
CA VAL A 7 -15.39 7.17 -6.84
C VAL A 7 -15.12 8.21 -7.92
N ALA A 8 -13.95 8.86 -7.91
CA ALA A 8 -13.55 9.85 -8.90
C ALA A 8 -13.49 9.26 -10.31
N ARG A 9 -12.95 8.03 -10.45
CA ARG A 9 -12.90 7.31 -11.72
C ARG A 9 -14.30 6.96 -12.23
N SER A 10 -15.15 6.44 -11.35
CA SER A 10 -16.53 6.08 -11.72
C SER A 10 -17.34 7.28 -12.19
N ASN A 11 -17.05 8.46 -11.65
CA ASN A 11 -17.76 9.70 -11.98
C ASN A 11 -17.04 10.56 -13.02
N ALA A 12 -15.95 10.07 -13.63
CA ALA A 12 -15.14 10.80 -14.61
C ALA A 12 -14.77 12.23 -14.17
N TRP A 13 -14.38 12.41 -12.90
CA TRP A 13 -14.00 13.73 -12.41
C TRP A 13 -12.66 14.17 -12.99
N GLU A 14 -12.60 15.43 -13.44
CA GLU A 14 -11.36 16.11 -13.80
C GLU A 14 -10.50 16.42 -12.57
N GLU A 15 -9.19 16.62 -12.77
CA GLU A 15 -8.22 16.74 -11.66
C GLU A 15 -8.56 17.87 -10.68
N ALA A 16 -8.92 19.06 -11.18
CA ALA A 16 -9.33 20.18 -10.33
C ALA A 16 -10.59 19.88 -9.51
N LYS A 17 -11.52 19.08 -10.08
CA LYS A 17 -12.74 18.64 -9.38
C LYS A 17 -12.41 17.61 -8.30
N LYS A 18 -11.44 16.73 -8.52
CA LYS A 18 -10.96 15.77 -7.51
C LYS A 18 -10.40 16.51 -6.30
N ILE A 19 -9.54 17.51 -6.49
CA ILE A 19 -8.96 18.30 -5.39
C ILE A 19 -10.08 18.91 -4.53
N ARG A 20 -11.01 19.65 -5.16
CA ARG A 20 -12.14 20.29 -4.47
C ARG A 20 -13.04 19.28 -3.76
N LYS A 21 -13.29 18.13 -4.38
CA LYS A 21 -14.11 17.07 -3.78
C LYS A 21 -13.38 16.31 -2.68
N TYR A 22 -12.06 16.29 -2.67
CA TYR A 22 -11.30 15.67 -1.58
C TYR A 22 -11.22 16.59 -0.38
N ALA A 23 -11.10 17.90 -0.61
CA ALA A 23 -11.12 18.92 0.44
C ALA A 23 -12.31 18.76 1.39
N THR A 24 -13.50 18.40 0.87
CA THR A 24 -14.69 18.18 1.69
C THR A 24 -14.65 16.94 2.58
N TYR A 25 -13.61 16.09 2.47
CA TYR A 25 -13.38 14.95 3.38
C TYR A 25 -12.28 15.25 4.39
N LEU A 26 -11.64 16.42 4.31
CA LEU A 26 -10.65 16.85 5.27
C LEU A 26 -11.38 17.45 6.48
N GLU A 27 -10.85 17.20 7.66
CA GLU A 27 -11.36 17.70 8.92
C GLU A 27 -10.16 18.16 9.77
N ASP A 28 -10.41 19.06 10.71
CA ASP A 28 -9.43 19.58 11.67
C ASP A 28 -8.15 20.10 10.99
N ASP A 29 -6.96 19.70 11.49
CA ASP A 29 -5.64 20.12 11.00
C ASP A 29 -5.44 19.88 9.49
N ALA A 30 -6.13 18.88 8.91
CA ALA A 30 -6.01 18.58 7.48
C ALA A 30 -6.77 19.57 6.60
N GLU A 31 -7.86 20.16 7.11
CA GLU A 31 -8.59 21.23 6.43
C GLU A 31 -7.82 22.55 6.49
N GLU A 32 -7.26 22.89 7.66
CA GLU A 32 -6.40 24.07 7.83
C GLU A 32 -5.18 24.01 6.90
N TRP A 33 -4.51 22.86 6.82
CA TRP A 33 -3.41 22.66 5.86
C TRP A 33 -3.83 22.83 4.40
N TYR A 34 -5.06 22.45 4.04
CA TYR A 34 -5.57 22.62 2.69
C TYR A 34 -5.75 24.11 2.35
N ASP A 35 -6.18 24.93 3.31
CA ASP A 35 -6.36 26.37 3.11
C ASP A 35 -5.02 27.13 3.06
N GLU A 36 -3.99 26.62 3.73
CA GLU A 36 -2.64 27.22 3.77
C GLU A 36 -1.73 26.81 2.60
N ILE A 37 -2.07 25.75 1.86
CA ILE A 37 -1.18 25.23 0.81
C ILE A 37 -1.13 26.17 -0.40
N ASN A 38 0.05 26.33 -0.99
CA ASN A 38 0.21 27.16 -2.18
C ASN A 38 -0.54 26.55 -3.38
N ALA A 39 -1.20 27.41 -4.16
CA ALA A 39 -1.90 26.99 -5.38
C ALA A 39 -1.00 26.24 -6.39
N ALA A 40 0.31 26.53 -6.40
CA ALA A 40 1.29 25.82 -7.22
C ALA A 40 1.46 24.34 -6.83
N ASP A 41 1.35 24.02 -5.54
CA ASP A 41 1.40 22.63 -5.03
C ASP A 41 0.06 21.89 -5.26
N MET A 42 -0.97 22.60 -5.72
CA MET A 42 -2.29 22.09 -6.12
C MET A 42 -2.51 22.05 -7.63
N ALA A 43 -1.45 22.24 -8.45
CA ALA A 43 -1.57 22.37 -9.90
C ALA A 43 -2.25 21.16 -10.56
N ASP A 44 -2.06 19.96 -10.01
CA ASP A 44 -2.80 18.76 -10.38
C ASP A 44 -2.97 17.81 -9.17
N TRP A 45 -3.86 16.83 -9.33
CA TRP A 45 -4.19 15.86 -8.28
C TRP A 45 -2.98 15.02 -7.84
N ALA A 46 -2.03 14.75 -8.74
CA ALA A 46 -0.86 13.95 -8.42
C ALA A 46 0.11 14.72 -7.51
N ALA A 47 0.38 15.98 -7.83
CA ALA A 47 1.18 16.88 -6.99
C ALA A 47 0.53 17.05 -5.61
N TRP A 48 -0.77 17.33 -5.58
CA TRP A 48 -1.53 17.47 -4.34
C TRP A 48 -1.43 16.21 -3.47
N ARG A 49 -1.62 15.03 -4.09
CA ARG A 49 -1.52 13.74 -3.41
C ARG A 49 -0.13 13.51 -2.80
N VAL A 50 0.93 13.85 -3.51
CA VAL A 50 2.31 13.74 -3.00
C VAL A 50 2.51 14.64 -1.78
N GLY A 51 2.05 15.89 -1.84
CA GLY A 51 2.09 16.83 -0.71
C GLY A 51 1.33 16.31 0.51
N PHE A 52 0.09 15.84 0.30
CA PHE A 52 -0.76 15.30 1.37
C PHE A 52 -0.14 14.07 2.04
N VAL A 53 0.38 13.11 1.24
CA VAL A 53 1.08 11.93 1.77
C VAL A 53 2.35 12.35 2.52
N LYS A 54 3.12 13.31 2.02
CA LYS A 54 4.34 13.78 2.70
C LYS A 54 4.05 14.40 4.06
N LYS A 55 2.98 15.19 4.17
CA LYS A 55 2.57 15.87 5.42
C LYS A 55 1.94 14.88 6.41
N TYR A 56 0.98 14.07 5.97
CA TYR A 56 0.15 13.25 6.87
C TYR A 56 0.56 11.78 6.96
N CYS A 57 1.12 11.18 5.90
CA CYS A 57 1.69 9.83 5.96
C CYS A 57 3.16 9.90 6.40
N ASN A 58 3.37 10.30 7.66
CA ASN A 58 4.70 10.43 8.23
C ASN A 58 5.50 9.10 8.20
N THR A 59 6.82 9.21 8.35
CA THR A 59 7.74 8.06 8.42
C THR A 59 7.34 7.06 9.50
N ARG A 60 6.70 7.49 10.58
CA ARG A 60 6.20 6.60 11.64
C ARG A 60 5.11 5.64 11.15
N TRP A 61 4.12 6.12 10.38
CA TRP A 61 3.09 5.27 9.79
C TRP A 61 3.66 4.29 8.77
N ARG A 62 4.58 4.77 7.93
CA ARG A 62 5.30 3.90 6.97
C ARG A 62 6.10 2.81 7.68
N ASN A 63 6.83 3.16 8.75
CA ASN A 63 7.57 2.20 9.55
C ASN A 63 6.64 1.20 10.24
N LYS A 64 5.49 1.66 10.77
CA LYS A 64 4.48 0.77 11.36
C LYS A 64 4.00 -0.26 10.35
N TRP A 65 3.59 0.17 9.15
CA TRP A 65 3.12 -0.75 8.11
C TRP A 65 4.22 -1.67 7.59
N LEU A 66 5.46 -1.19 7.52
CA LEU A 66 6.61 -2.03 7.19
C LEU A 66 6.84 -3.11 8.25
N CYS A 67 6.79 -2.75 9.54
CA CYS A 67 6.88 -3.73 10.62
C CYS A 67 5.71 -4.72 10.60
N GLU A 68 4.48 -4.28 10.32
CA GLU A 68 3.33 -5.19 10.14
C GLU A 68 3.56 -6.18 8.99
N LEU A 69 4.14 -5.71 7.88
CA LEU A 69 4.46 -6.55 6.73
C LEU A 69 5.59 -7.54 7.04
N GLU A 70 6.66 -7.12 7.70
CA GLU A 70 7.79 -7.98 8.07
C GLU A 70 7.44 -9.08 9.07
N ASN A 71 6.48 -8.78 9.95
CA ASN A 71 5.95 -9.69 10.97
C ASN A 71 4.74 -10.50 10.49
N ASN A 72 4.26 -10.27 9.27
CA ASN A 72 3.18 -11.07 8.70
C ASN A 72 3.68 -12.50 8.43
N ARG A 73 3.27 -13.43 9.27
CA ARG A 73 3.54 -14.87 9.14
C ARG A 73 2.24 -15.63 8.83
N GLN A 74 2.35 -16.70 8.06
CA GLN A 74 1.30 -17.69 7.87
C GLN A 74 1.08 -18.40 9.22
N GLN A 75 -0.18 -18.46 9.65
CA GLN A 75 -0.53 -19.10 10.93
C GLN A 75 -0.60 -20.63 10.78
N PRO A 76 -0.37 -21.41 11.86
CA PRO A 76 -0.61 -22.85 11.84
C PRO A 76 -2.06 -23.17 11.43
N GLY A 77 -2.24 -24.03 10.44
CA GLY A 77 -3.57 -24.38 9.90
C GLY A 77 -4.17 -23.35 8.94
N GLU A 78 -3.48 -22.24 8.66
CA GLU A 78 -3.93 -21.27 7.67
C GLU A 78 -3.53 -21.68 6.25
N THR A 79 -4.49 -21.61 5.32
CA THR A 79 -4.23 -21.78 3.88
C THR A 79 -3.29 -20.72 3.34
N ILE A 80 -2.47 -21.07 2.36
CA ILE A 80 -1.55 -20.12 1.69
C ILE A 80 -2.32 -18.98 1.03
N ASP A 81 -3.49 -19.24 0.45
CA ASP A 81 -4.33 -18.22 -0.18
C ASP A 81 -4.81 -17.15 0.79
N ALA A 82 -5.25 -17.55 1.99
CA ALA A 82 -5.65 -16.61 3.03
C ALA A 82 -4.46 -15.73 3.48
N TYR A 83 -3.28 -16.34 3.64
CA TYR A 83 -2.06 -15.63 3.99
C TYR A 83 -1.66 -14.65 2.87
N TYR A 84 -1.69 -15.11 1.61
CA TYR A 84 -1.38 -14.30 0.44
C TYR A 84 -2.35 -13.13 0.28
N ALA A 85 -3.64 -13.33 0.56
CA ALA A 85 -4.63 -12.26 0.53
C ALA A 85 -4.32 -11.15 1.55
N ARG A 86 -3.88 -11.50 2.77
CA ARG A 86 -3.41 -10.50 3.76
C ARG A 86 -2.12 -9.82 3.31
N PHE A 87 -1.14 -10.60 2.86
CA PHE A 87 0.14 -10.09 2.37
C PHE A 87 -0.07 -9.06 1.25
N LYS A 88 -0.92 -9.37 0.27
CA LYS A 88 -1.27 -8.47 -0.85
C LYS A 88 -1.92 -7.17 -0.38
N ARG A 89 -2.70 -7.18 0.70
CA ARG A 89 -3.30 -5.97 1.28
C ARG A 89 -2.26 -5.09 1.98
N LEU A 90 -1.29 -5.69 2.67
CA LEU A 90 -0.22 -4.97 3.37
C LEU A 90 0.77 -4.35 2.37
N VAL A 91 1.17 -5.10 1.35
CA VAL A 91 2.05 -4.60 0.27
C VAL A 91 1.43 -3.41 -0.46
N LYS A 92 0.11 -3.35 -0.64
CA LYS A 92 -0.55 -2.17 -1.24
C LYS A 92 -0.42 -0.89 -0.41
N ARG A 93 -0.15 -1.00 0.90
CA ARG A 93 0.01 0.15 1.81
C ARG A 93 1.46 0.62 1.89
N VAL A 94 2.41 -0.25 1.58
CA VAL A 94 3.85 0.02 1.68
C VAL A 94 4.43 0.06 0.27
N GLU A 95 4.93 1.21 -0.17
CA GLU A 95 5.65 1.31 -1.45
C GLU A 95 7.05 0.68 -1.30
N ILE A 96 7.14 -0.63 -1.53
CA ILE A 96 8.39 -1.41 -1.53
C ILE A 96 8.70 -2.00 -2.90
N ASN A 97 9.95 -2.41 -3.11
CA ASN A 97 10.41 -2.98 -4.38
C ASN A 97 9.85 -4.41 -4.59
N VAL A 98 9.51 -4.76 -5.82
CA VAL A 98 9.02 -6.10 -6.22
C VAL A 98 9.92 -7.25 -5.74
N ASN A 99 11.25 -7.06 -5.73
CA ASN A 99 12.18 -8.07 -5.22
C ASN A 99 12.04 -8.29 -3.71
N GLN A 100 11.77 -7.21 -2.97
CA GLN A 100 11.50 -7.28 -1.53
C GLN A 100 10.16 -7.97 -1.27
N HIS A 101 9.16 -7.82 -2.14
CA HIS A 101 7.88 -8.54 -2.01
C HIS A 101 8.09 -10.05 -1.99
N LYS A 102 8.90 -10.57 -2.92
CA LYS A 102 9.18 -12.02 -3.01
C LYS A 102 9.84 -12.54 -1.75
N GLN A 103 10.88 -11.86 -1.28
CA GLN A 103 11.63 -12.28 -0.09
C GLN A 103 10.76 -12.24 1.16
N LEU A 104 9.97 -11.18 1.35
CA LEU A 104 9.06 -11.06 2.50
C LEU A 104 7.94 -12.10 2.45
N PHE A 105 7.41 -12.40 1.27
CA PHE A 105 6.41 -13.45 1.10
C PHE A 105 6.94 -14.81 1.54
N ILE A 106 8.11 -15.23 1.01
CA ILE A 106 8.73 -16.52 1.34
C ILE A 106 9.10 -16.59 2.83
N LYS A 107 9.67 -15.51 3.40
CA LYS A 107 10.00 -15.42 4.83
C LYS A 107 8.75 -15.55 5.71
N GLY A 108 7.58 -15.16 5.20
CA GLY A 108 6.34 -15.23 5.95
C GLY A 108 5.64 -16.60 5.93
N LEU A 109 6.01 -17.51 5.04
CA LEU A 109 5.43 -18.85 4.99
C LEU A 109 5.87 -19.72 6.17
N LEU A 110 5.12 -20.81 6.40
CA LEU A 110 5.54 -21.83 7.35
C LEU A 110 6.93 -22.38 6.97
N SER A 111 7.76 -22.67 7.97
CA SER A 111 9.18 -22.99 7.79
C SER A 111 9.44 -24.11 6.77
N HIS A 112 8.63 -25.18 6.79
CA HIS A 112 8.75 -26.30 5.86
C HIS A 112 8.38 -25.91 4.42
N ILE A 113 7.38 -25.06 4.23
CA ILE A 113 6.96 -24.54 2.91
C ILE A 113 8.02 -23.58 2.38
N ALA A 114 8.49 -22.65 3.23
CA ALA A 114 9.52 -21.69 2.89
C ALA A 114 10.81 -22.38 2.41
N LEU A 115 11.21 -23.47 3.08
CA LEU A 115 12.39 -24.25 2.69
C LEU A 115 12.21 -24.86 1.29
N LEU A 116 11.08 -25.53 1.04
CA LEU A 116 10.78 -26.15 -0.27
C LEU A 116 10.81 -25.13 -1.40
N ILE A 117 10.15 -23.99 -1.23
CA ILE A 117 10.11 -22.93 -2.25
C ILE A 117 11.50 -22.34 -2.49
N THR A 118 12.29 -22.13 -1.42
CA THR A 118 13.63 -21.56 -1.55
C THR A 118 14.55 -22.47 -2.36
N MET A 119 14.47 -23.79 -2.15
CA MET A 119 15.20 -24.78 -2.94
C MET A 119 14.81 -24.76 -4.43
N GLN A 120 13.56 -24.40 -4.74
CA GLN A 120 13.07 -24.29 -6.11
C GLN A 120 13.41 -22.96 -6.80
N ALA A 121 14.11 -22.05 -6.11
CA ALA A 121 14.63 -20.78 -6.61
C ALA A 121 13.67 -20.01 -7.56
N PRO A 122 12.44 -19.66 -7.11
CA PRO A 122 11.49 -18.96 -7.95
C PRO A 122 12.02 -17.58 -8.38
N ALA A 123 11.94 -17.30 -9.68
CA ALA A 123 12.32 -16.01 -10.23
C ALA A 123 11.37 -14.89 -9.76
N THR A 124 10.07 -15.19 -9.65
CA THR A 124 8.99 -14.23 -9.41
C THR A 124 8.12 -14.58 -8.20
N LEU A 125 7.35 -13.62 -7.69
CA LEU A 125 6.35 -13.89 -6.65
C LEU A 125 5.26 -14.87 -7.13
N ALA A 126 4.85 -14.80 -8.39
CA ALA A 126 3.84 -15.70 -8.97
C ALA A 126 4.34 -17.15 -8.99
N THR A 127 5.58 -17.38 -9.45
CA THR A 127 6.18 -18.72 -9.41
C THR A 127 6.38 -19.23 -7.98
N ALA A 128 6.63 -18.34 -7.01
CA ALA A 128 6.70 -18.73 -5.60
C ALA A 128 5.32 -19.15 -5.05
N LEU A 129 4.24 -18.51 -5.50
CA LEU A 129 2.87 -18.85 -5.09
C LEU A 129 2.39 -20.16 -5.70
N GLU A 130 2.69 -20.42 -6.98
CA GLU A 130 2.35 -21.69 -7.65
C GLU A 130 3.06 -22.91 -7.04
N LYS A 131 4.22 -22.68 -6.41
CA LYS A 131 5.07 -23.71 -5.81
C LYS A 131 4.86 -23.88 -4.30
N ALA A 132 4.03 -23.02 -3.70
CA ALA A 132 3.70 -23.02 -2.28
C ALA A 132 2.58 -24.02 -1.99
#